data_AF-A0A2N9LXK2-F1
#
_entry.id   AF-A0A2N9LXK2-F1
#
_cell.length_a   1.000
_cell.length_b   1.000
_cell.length_c   1.000
_cell.angle_alpha   90.00
_cell.angle_beta   90.00
_cell.angle_gamma   90.00
#
_symmetry.space_group_name_H-M   'P 1'
#
loop_
_entity.id
_entity.type
_entity.pdbx_description
1 polymer ?
#
loop_
_entity_poly.entity_id
_entity_poly.type
_entity_poly.pdbx_seq_one_letter_code
_entity_poly.pdbx_strand_id
1 'polypeptide(L)'
;MPRGAEEGSAIEVDNDALQLVANRPVSFRLYSSLTRTDDKLGDVLEFTSGDPELHSHAPLNAVIRFGKKAEERLIPVKLGARLTEIGTLESWCESKISDNRWRLEFELRKQAAQAPAERKAVAMVSEQALQASLELIAQVFSVTVKSPVAPEELPAKLEQTMGLGRNSWPLAAIRQMADTFLNAADGRKKSPGYEVRWLNLCGFCLRPGFGFPGDDFRIEQARRVYSGGLTYGNQAQNEIDWWIFWGRLAGGLNRNQQTDIYQRISASLLPRGTKKPQRINASLHREMWRTASSLELLPAGTKTELGEALIKRVKAGDYKESELWCLSRLAARQLFYGPINLAVPPATVTRWAEALLNIAIAGDALAAMGRRTEDPTRDLPAATRDNIKRKLQGMAHADRYLAVFEGEAEDDRTLGRIFGEDLPSGLVLAETTAP
;
A
#
# COMPACT_ATOMS: atom_id res chain seq x y z
N MET A 1 12.06 10.46 24.56
CA MET A 1 13.10 10.59 25.61
C MET A 1 13.36 12.07 25.84
N PRO A 2 13.34 12.55 27.09
CA PRO A 2 13.72 13.92 27.43
C PRO A 2 15.18 14.21 27.07
N ARG A 3 15.47 15.48 26.75
CA ARG A 3 16.84 15.93 26.54
C ARG A 3 17.65 15.76 27.84
N GLY A 4 18.82 15.14 27.75
CA GLY A 4 19.68 14.89 28.91
C GLY A 4 19.31 13.67 29.75
N ALA A 5 18.47 12.75 29.24
CA ALA A 5 18.26 11.46 29.88
C ALA A 5 19.60 10.70 30.03
N GLU A 6 19.90 10.21 31.23
CA GLU A 6 21.11 9.44 31.51
C GLU A 6 21.14 8.16 30.66
N GLU A 7 22.31 7.81 30.13
CA GLU A 7 22.48 6.59 29.35
C GLU A 7 22.10 5.36 30.22
N GLY A 8 21.29 4.47 29.66
CA GLY A 8 20.75 3.31 30.37
C GLY A 8 19.46 3.58 31.16
N SER A 9 19.04 4.85 31.35
CA SER A 9 17.78 5.16 32.02
C SER A 9 16.56 4.73 31.18
N ALA A 10 15.65 4.01 31.83
CA ALA A 10 14.37 3.61 31.26
C ALA A 10 13.27 4.55 31.76
N ILE A 11 12.37 4.91 30.86
CA ILE A 11 11.24 5.79 31.13
C ILE A 11 9.96 5.09 30.69
N GLU A 12 8.91 5.20 31.50
CA GLU A 12 7.61 4.59 31.23
C GLU A 12 6.50 5.64 31.26
N VAL A 13 5.59 5.54 30.29
CA VAL A 13 4.38 6.33 30.16
C VAL A 13 3.19 5.40 30.41
N ASP A 14 2.49 5.65 31.51
CA ASP A 14 1.29 4.93 31.90
C ASP A 14 0.07 5.83 31.65
N ASN A 15 -0.47 5.77 30.42
CA ASN A 15 -1.67 6.52 30.02
C ASN A 15 -2.85 5.54 29.88
N ASP A 16 -3.98 5.83 30.52
CA ASP A 16 -5.15 4.94 30.53
C ASP A 16 -5.92 4.88 29.21
N ALA A 17 -5.80 5.91 28.38
CA ALA A 17 -6.38 5.93 27.04
C ALA A 17 -5.53 5.16 26.01
N LEU A 18 -4.25 4.86 26.30
CA LEU A 18 -3.34 4.28 25.31
C LEU A 18 -3.60 2.78 25.09
N GLN A 19 -3.89 2.43 23.84
CA GLN A 19 -4.16 1.06 23.42
C GLN A 19 -3.30 0.62 22.23
N LEU A 20 -2.81 -0.62 22.29
CA LEU A 20 -2.09 -1.31 21.23
C LEU A 20 -3.06 -2.12 20.37
N VAL A 21 -3.02 -1.92 19.06
CA VAL A 21 -3.81 -2.70 18.10
C VAL A 21 -3.09 -4.03 17.82
N ALA A 22 -3.72 -5.13 18.22
CA ALA A 22 -3.21 -6.48 18.04
C ALA A 22 -4.02 -7.30 17.03
N ASN A 23 -3.38 -8.35 16.51
CA ASN A 23 -3.84 -9.33 15.53
C ASN A 23 -4.19 -8.74 14.15
N ARG A 24 -3.69 -7.53 13.85
CA ARG A 24 -3.83 -6.86 12.55
C ARG A 24 -2.49 -6.23 12.13
N PRO A 25 -2.16 -6.20 10.83
CA PRO A 25 -1.02 -5.42 10.34
C PRO A 25 -1.21 -3.93 10.58
N VAL A 26 -0.23 -3.31 11.23
CA VAL A 26 -0.29 -1.92 11.70
C VAL A 26 1.05 -1.20 11.48
N SER A 27 1.02 0.12 11.53
CA SER A 27 2.17 1.01 11.38
C SER A 27 2.35 1.89 12.63
N PHE A 28 3.53 1.89 13.21
CA PHE A 28 3.93 2.76 14.32
C PHE A 28 4.78 3.91 13.78
N ARG A 29 4.51 5.14 14.22
CA ARG A 29 5.23 6.34 13.78
C ARG A 29 6.00 6.93 14.96
N LEU A 30 7.25 7.28 14.71
CA LEU A 30 8.10 7.94 15.69
C LEU A 30 8.44 9.35 15.25
N TYR A 31 8.35 10.29 16.18
CA TYR A 31 8.70 11.70 16.00
C TYR A 31 9.75 12.09 17.04
N SER A 32 10.64 13.02 16.69
CA SER A 32 11.62 13.61 17.61
C SER A 32 11.74 15.11 17.37
N SER A 33 11.98 15.88 18.42
CA SER A 33 12.29 17.31 18.33
C SER A 33 13.61 17.63 19.02
N LEU A 34 14.31 18.64 18.52
CA LEU A 34 15.48 19.25 19.20
C LEU A 34 15.13 20.61 19.83
N THR A 35 13.96 21.17 19.51
CA THR A 35 13.54 22.53 19.90
C THR A 35 12.44 22.54 20.94
N ARG A 36 11.67 21.45 21.06
CA ARG A 36 10.59 21.33 22.05
C ARG A 36 11.15 20.86 23.39
N THR A 37 11.44 21.80 24.28
CA THR A 37 11.97 21.50 25.63
C THR A 37 10.92 21.49 26.73
N ASP A 38 9.71 21.99 26.46
CA ASP A 38 8.66 22.19 27.46
C ASP A 38 7.66 21.03 27.55
N ASP A 39 7.73 20.07 26.60
CA ASP A 39 6.91 18.86 26.58
C ASP A 39 7.22 17.97 27.79
N LYS A 40 6.18 17.54 28.52
CA LYS A 40 6.32 16.64 29.67
C LYS A 40 6.06 15.20 29.28
N LEU A 41 6.63 14.30 30.08
CA LEU A 41 6.43 12.86 29.88
C LEU A 41 4.95 12.50 30.04
N GLY A 42 4.39 11.85 29.02
CA GLY A 42 2.99 11.40 29.02
C GLY A 42 2.00 12.38 28.41
N ASP A 43 2.44 13.58 28.00
CA ASP A 43 1.60 14.53 27.29
C ASP A 43 1.07 13.92 25.99
N VAL A 44 -0.24 14.05 25.78
CA VAL A 44 -0.87 13.77 24.49
C VAL A 44 -0.84 15.07 23.69
N LEU A 45 0.02 15.09 22.67
CA LEU A 45 0.23 16.26 21.84
C LEU A 45 -0.59 16.16 20.57
N GLU A 46 -1.39 17.19 20.31
CA GLU A 46 -1.96 17.43 18.99
C GLU A 46 -0.99 18.29 18.20
N PHE A 47 -0.54 17.79 17.05
CA PHE A 47 0.35 18.50 16.15
C PHE A 47 -0.06 18.25 14.70
N THR A 48 0.23 19.20 13.83
CA THR A 48 0.01 19.07 12.39
C THR A 48 1.10 18.18 11.78
N SER A 49 0.71 17.29 10.87
CA SER A 49 1.63 16.36 10.21
C SER A 49 2.64 17.07 9.30
N GLY A 50 3.76 17.55 9.83
CA GLY A 50 4.68 18.45 9.09
C GLY A 50 5.16 19.63 9.93
N ASP A 51 4.79 19.68 11.21
CA ASP A 51 5.34 20.61 12.19
C ASP A 51 6.88 20.70 12.07
N PRO A 52 7.44 21.88 11.75
CA PRO A 52 8.88 22.05 11.54
C PRO A 52 9.70 21.77 12.80
N GLU A 53 9.08 21.80 13.98
CA GLU A 53 9.71 21.43 15.24
C GLU A 53 9.81 19.92 15.43
N LEU A 54 9.10 19.11 14.62
CA LEU A 54 9.04 17.65 14.72
C LEU A 54 9.68 16.97 13.50
N HIS A 55 10.75 16.24 13.75
CA HIS A 55 11.33 15.33 12.78
C HIS A 55 10.61 13.96 12.83
N SER A 56 9.98 13.56 11.73
CA SER A 56 9.43 12.21 11.54
C SER A 56 10.50 11.20 11.14
N HIS A 57 10.51 10.05 11.80
CA HIS A 57 11.35 8.90 11.47
C HIS A 57 10.64 7.93 10.51
N ALA A 58 11.38 6.95 9.99
CA ALA A 58 10.81 5.85 9.21
C ALA A 58 9.81 5.06 10.07
N PRO A 59 8.60 4.75 9.56
CA PRO A 59 7.58 4.05 10.34
C PRO A 59 7.93 2.57 10.50
N LEU A 60 7.59 2.00 11.66
CA LEU A 60 7.71 0.57 11.94
C LEU A 60 6.41 -0.14 11.55
N ASN A 61 6.45 -1.06 10.60
CA ASN A 61 5.30 -1.86 10.20
C ASN A 61 5.38 -3.25 10.85
N ALA A 62 4.35 -3.65 11.61
CA ALA A 62 4.34 -4.91 12.36
C ALA A 62 2.94 -5.51 12.52
N VAL A 63 2.89 -6.79 12.93
CA VAL A 63 1.66 -7.45 13.42
C VAL A 63 1.90 -7.85 14.87
N ILE A 64 1.28 -7.15 15.81
CA ILE A 64 1.35 -7.51 17.23
C ILE A 64 0.42 -8.68 17.48
N ARG A 65 0.91 -9.79 18.04
CA ARG A 65 0.07 -10.97 18.36
C ARG A 65 -0.38 -10.94 19.81
N PHE A 66 -1.65 -11.23 20.06
CA PHE A 66 -2.20 -11.36 21.42
C PHE A 66 -3.32 -12.40 21.49
N GLY A 67 -3.15 -13.38 22.39
CA GLY A 67 -4.08 -14.50 22.54
C GLY A 67 -3.99 -15.53 21.40
N LYS A 68 -4.90 -16.52 21.42
CA LYS A 68 -4.93 -17.64 20.45
C LYS A 68 -5.81 -17.38 19.22
N LYS A 69 -6.71 -16.39 19.28
CA LYS A 69 -7.63 -16.04 18.19
C LYS A 69 -7.05 -14.90 17.36
N ALA A 70 -7.21 -14.97 16.04
CA ALA A 70 -6.70 -13.96 15.10
C ALA A 70 -7.63 -12.74 14.92
N GLU A 71 -8.57 -12.53 15.85
CA GLU A 71 -9.48 -11.37 15.83
C GLU A 71 -8.76 -10.12 16.33
N GLU A 72 -9.02 -8.98 15.68
CA GLU A 72 -8.51 -7.67 16.08
C GLU A 72 -8.84 -7.39 17.55
N ARG A 73 -7.85 -6.90 18.31
CA ARG A 73 -8.02 -6.53 19.71
C ARG A 73 -7.29 -5.25 20.03
N LEU A 74 -7.92 -4.43 20.86
CA LEU A 74 -7.29 -3.27 21.50
C LEU A 74 -6.82 -3.67 22.89
N ILE A 75 -5.54 -3.49 23.17
CA ILE A 75 -4.91 -3.89 24.43
C ILE A 75 -4.44 -2.64 25.15
N PRO A 76 -4.92 -2.36 26.37
CA PRO A 76 -4.36 -1.28 27.18
C PRO A 76 -2.88 -1.56 27.47
N VAL A 77 -2.00 -0.59 27.21
CA VAL A 77 -0.54 -0.76 27.35
C VAL A 77 0.12 0.42 28.06
N LYS A 78 1.26 0.15 28.70
CA LYS A 78 2.26 1.16 29.06
C LYS A 78 3.27 1.27 27.93
N LEU A 79 3.72 2.47 27.61
CA LEU A 79 4.78 2.70 26.63
C LEU A 79 6.09 2.95 27.37
N GLY A 80 7.10 2.12 27.14
CA GLY A 80 8.43 2.32 27.69
C GLY A 80 9.46 2.67 26.61
N ALA A 81 10.47 3.42 27.02
CA ALA A 81 11.60 3.78 26.19
C ALA A 81 12.90 3.79 27.00
N ARG A 82 14.02 3.42 26.38
CA ARG A 82 15.36 3.41 26.97
C ARG A 82 16.38 3.87 25.94
N LEU A 83 17.32 4.72 26.35
CA LEU A 83 18.49 5.04 25.53
C LEU A 83 19.64 4.11 25.91
N THR A 84 20.15 3.33 24.96
CA THR A 84 21.27 2.42 25.20
C THR A 84 22.60 3.15 25.23
N GLU A 85 23.62 2.52 25.82
CA GLU A 85 25.01 3.03 25.88
C GLU A 85 25.65 3.26 24.51
N ILE A 86 25.09 2.67 23.44
CA ILE A 86 25.51 2.88 22.05
C ILE A 86 24.69 3.95 21.32
N GLY A 87 23.85 4.71 22.05
CA GLY A 87 23.06 5.81 21.52
C GLY A 87 21.80 5.40 20.74
N THR A 88 21.29 4.18 20.97
CA THR A 88 20.08 3.67 20.28
C THR A 88 18.86 3.79 21.20
N LEU A 89 17.74 4.29 20.67
CA LEU A 89 16.45 4.25 21.36
C LEU A 89 15.84 2.86 21.24
N GLU A 90 15.68 2.19 22.37
CA GLU A 90 14.79 1.04 22.51
C GLU A 90 13.43 1.53 22.97
N SER A 91 12.35 1.03 22.36
CA SER A 91 10.98 1.29 22.83
C SER A 91 10.18 0.00 22.92
N TRP A 92 9.16 -0.03 23.77
CA TRP A 92 8.29 -1.19 23.94
C TRP A 92 6.90 -0.81 24.42
N CYS A 93 5.91 -1.66 24.12
CA CYS A 93 4.60 -1.65 24.76
C CYS A 93 4.53 -2.79 25.76
N GLU A 94 4.08 -2.52 26.98
CA GLU A 94 3.83 -3.52 28.02
C GLU A 94 2.33 -3.62 28.30
N SER A 95 1.78 -4.82 28.29
CA SER A 95 0.35 -5.03 28.50
C SER A 95 -0.06 -4.72 29.94
N LYS A 96 -1.17 -3.98 30.12
CA LYS A 96 -1.79 -3.80 31.45
C LYS A 96 -2.65 -5.00 31.89
N ILE A 97 -2.92 -5.93 30.97
CA ILE A 97 -3.86 -7.04 31.17
C ILE A 97 -3.20 -8.42 31.08
N SER A 98 -1.86 -8.47 30.92
CA SER A 98 -1.07 -9.70 30.83
C SER A 98 0.42 -9.40 31.00
N ASP A 99 1.25 -10.44 31.14
CA ASP A 99 2.72 -10.29 31.21
C ASP A 99 3.39 -10.06 29.83
N ASN A 100 2.61 -9.75 28.78
CA ASN A 100 3.16 -9.55 27.44
C ASN A 100 3.86 -8.19 27.31
N ARG A 101 5.05 -8.22 26.71
CA ARG A 101 5.83 -7.04 26.36
C ARG A 101 6.31 -7.13 24.90
N TRP A 102 6.01 -6.12 24.10
CA TRP A 102 6.34 -6.04 22.68
C TRP A 102 7.37 -4.94 22.43
N ARG A 103 8.54 -5.30 21.88
CA ARG A 103 9.57 -4.32 21.49
C ARG A 103 9.20 -3.65 20.17
N LEU A 104 9.46 -2.35 20.10
CA LEU A 104 9.31 -1.50 18.92
C LEU A 104 10.69 -0.93 18.56
N GLU A 105 11.25 -1.39 17.45
CA GLU A 105 12.58 -1.01 16.98
C GLU A 105 12.45 -0.02 15.83
N PHE A 106 12.97 1.21 16.02
CA PHE A 106 12.92 2.29 15.04
C PHE A 106 14.34 2.64 14.56
N GLU A 107 14.49 2.96 13.28
CA GLU A 107 15.75 3.46 12.72
C GLU A 107 15.85 4.99 12.90
N LEU A 108 16.84 5.45 13.67
CA LEU A 108 16.96 6.87 14.09
C LEU A 108 18.01 7.71 13.35
N ARG A 109 18.72 7.16 12.36
CA ARG A 109 19.82 7.87 11.70
C ARG A 109 19.35 8.61 10.45
N LYS A 110 19.54 9.94 10.44
CA LYS A 110 19.52 10.78 9.23
C LYS A 110 20.97 11.05 8.78
N GLN A 111 21.32 10.67 7.55
CA GLN A 111 22.53 11.14 6.88
C GLN A 111 22.37 12.63 6.54
N ALA A 112 23.30 13.45 7.06
CA ALA A 112 23.55 14.79 6.56
C ALA A 112 24.38 14.72 5.26
N ALA A 113 24.27 15.78 4.46
CA ALA A 113 24.60 15.87 3.05
C ALA A 113 26.01 15.41 2.59
N GLN A 114 26.01 15.00 1.31
CA GLN A 114 27.11 14.81 0.34
C GLN A 114 27.73 13.40 0.20
N ALA A 115 27.84 12.99 -1.07
CA ALA A 115 28.65 11.89 -1.62
C ALA A 115 27.96 10.49 -1.69
N PRO A 116 28.61 9.53 -2.38
CA PRO A 116 28.06 8.69 -3.46
C PRO A 116 27.34 7.45 -2.93
N ALA A 117 26.45 6.88 -3.74
CA ALA A 117 25.81 5.56 -3.60
C ALA A 117 26.25 4.72 -2.37
N GLU A 118 25.70 5.00 -1.20
CA GLU A 118 25.96 4.24 0.03
C GLU A 118 24.74 3.42 0.45
N ARG A 119 25.04 2.18 0.82
CA ARG A 119 24.14 1.05 0.99
C ARG A 119 23.09 1.32 2.07
N LYS A 120 21.82 1.43 1.67
CA LYS A 120 20.65 1.29 2.54
C LYS A 120 20.80 0.03 3.40
N ALA A 121 20.56 0.11 4.71
CA ALA A 121 20.44 -1.06 5.56
C ALA A 121 19.18 -1.84 5.13
N VAL A 122 19.37 -2.81 4.24
CA VAL A 122 18.30 -3.72 3.81
C VAL A 122 18.00 -4.62 5.00
N ALA A 123 16.74 -4.72 5.42
CA ALA A 123 16.31 -5.74 6.38
C ALA A 123 16.88 -7.10 5.95
N MET A 124 17.85 -7.63 6.69
CA MET A 124 18.53 -8.86 6.28
C MET A 124 17.69 -10.04 6.76
N VAL A 125 16.89 -10.59 5.83
CA VAL A 125 16.32 -11.93 6.02
C VAL A 125 17.48 -12.92 5.97
N SER A 126 17.58 -13.79 6.98
CA SER A 126 18.61 -14.84 6.97
C SER A 126 18.41 -15.75 5.75
N GLU A 127 19.51 -16.20 5.15
CA GLU A 127 19.47 -17.13 4.01
C GLU A 127 18.67 -18.40 4.34
N GLN A 128 18.79 -18.89 5.58
CA GLN A 128 18.03 -20.03 6.10
C GLN A 128 16.52 -19.77 6.14
N ALA A 129 16.10 -18.59 6.61
CA ALA A 129 14.67 -18.21 6.63
C ALA A 129 14.09 -18.08 5.22
N LEU A 130 14.86 -17.51 4.29
CA LEU A 130 14.45 -17.43 2.89
C LEU A 130 14.31 -18.84 2.30
N GLN A 131 15.33 -19.68 2.43
CA GLN A 131 15.33 -21.05 1.90
C GLN A 131 14.15 -21.88 2.44
N ALA A 132 13.89 -21.83 3.76
CA ALA A 132 12.75 -22.48 4.37
C ALA A 132 11.41 -21.97 3.84
N SER A 133 11.32 -20.69 3.50
CA SER A 133 10.12 -20.10 2.91
C SER A 133 9.92 -20.55 1.45
N LEU A 134 10.99 -20.64 0.65
CA LEU A 134 10.93 -21.18 -0.71
C LEU A 134 10.48 -22.65 -0.70
N GLU A 135 11.05 -23.47 0.19
CA GLU A 135 10.66 -24.87 0.35
C GLU A 135 9.19 -25.01 0.76
N LEU A 136 8.72 -24.18 1.71
CA LEU A 136 7.32 -24.19 2.11
C LEU A 136 6.38 -23.84 0.95
N ILE A 137 6.71 -22.83 0.13
CA ILE A 137 5.92 -22.48 -1.05
C ILE A 137 5.86 -23.67 -2.02
N ALA A 138 7.01 -24.28 -2.33
CA ALA A 138 7.09 -25.42 -3.24
C ALA A 138 6.26 -26.61 -2.73
N GLN A 139 6.31 -26.92 -1.43
CA GLN A 139 5.54 -28.00 -0.82
C GLN A 139 4.03 -27.73 -0.85
N VAL A 140 3.59 -26.52 -0.51
CA VAL A 140 2.16 -26.16 -0.50
C VAL A 140 1.57 -26.29 -1.90
N PHE A 141 2.27 -25.84 -2.93
CA PHE A 141 1.78 -25.87 -4.31
C PHE A 141 2.19 -27.12 -5.09
N SER A 142 2.94 -28.07 -4.50
CA SER A 142 3.33 -29.32 -5.17
C SER A 142 2.14 -30.16 -5.60
N VAL A 143 2.05 -30.53 -6.87
CA VAL A 143 0.96 -31.40 -7.38
C VAL A 143 1.12 -32.88 -6.99
N THR A 144 2.28 -33.28 -6.48
CA THR A 144 2.59 -34.68 -6.15
C THR A 144 2.61 -34.95 -4.64
N VAL A 145 2.89 -33.92 -3.83
CA VAL A 145 3.02 -34.05 -2.38
C VAL A 145 1.83 -33.39 -1.69
N LYS A 146 1.33 -34.02 -0.62
CA LYS A 146 0.29 -33.43 0.22
C LYS A 146 0.81 -32.13 0.84
N SER A 147 0.02 -31.06 0.75
CA SER A 147 0.39 -29.78 1.35
C SER A 147 0.58 -29.92 2.86
N PRO A 148 1.68 -29.40 3.43
CA PRO A 148 1.93 -29.47 4.86
C PRO A 148 0.96 -28.59 5.67
N VAL A 149 0.31 -27.61 5.02
CA VAL A 149 -0.55 -26.59 5.64
C VAL A 149 -1.71 -26.23 4.72
N ALA A 150 -2.79 -25.66 5.24
CA ALA A 150 -3.84 -25.11 4.39
C ALA A 150 -3.32 -23.86 3.63
N PRO A 151 -3.77 -23.58 2.39
CA PRO A 151 -3.31 -22.40 1.66
C PRO A 151 -3.62 -21.09 2.40
N GLU A 152 -4.67 -21.04 3.21
CA GLU A 152 -5.03 -19.87 4.01
C GLU A 152 -3.98 -19.52 5.06
N GLU A 153 -3.27 -20.52 5.61
CA GLU A 153 -2.24 -20.38 6.64
C GLU A 153 -0.88 -19.90 6.08
N LEU A 154 -0.64 -20.11 4.79
CA LEU A 154 0.66 -19.84 4.16
C LEU A 154 1.19 -18.42 4.41
N PRO A 155 0.41 -17.31 4.28
CA PRO A 155 0.94 -15.97 4.52
C PRO A 155 1.50 -15.78 5.93
N ALA A 156 0.77 -16.26 6.94
CA ALA A 156 1.18 -16.12 8.33
C ALA A 156 2.45 -16.93 8.62
N LYS A 157 2.57 -18.12 8.02
CA LYS A 157 3.78 -18.95 8.14
C LYS A 157 4.98 -18.33 7.44
N LEU A 158 4.79 -17.72 6.27
CA LEU A 158 5.87 -16.99 5.61
C LEU A 158 6.33 -15.79 6.44
N GLU A 159 5.42 -14.99 7.01
CA GLU A 159 5.80 -13.88 7.89
C GLU A 159 6.54 -14.37 9.15
N GLN A 160 6.10 -15.48 9.73
CA GLN A 160 6.76 -16.11 10.87
C GLN A 160 8.17 -16.60 10.52
N THR A 161 8.33 -17.32 9.40
CA THR A 161 9.63 -17.84 8.95
C THR A 161 10.59 -16.71 8.60
N MET A 162 10.10 -15.68 7.91
CA MET A 162 10.89 -14.52 7.49
C MET A 162 11.23 -13.58 8.65
N GLY A 163 10.53 -13.68 9.78
CA GLY A 163 10.70 -12.78 10.93
C GLY A 163 10.28 -11.34 10.66
N LEU A 164 9.59 -11.10 9.54
CA LEU A 164 9.22 -9.77 9.04
C LEU A 164 7.78 -9.80 8.55
N GLY A 165 7.05 -8.72 8.78
CA GLY A 165 5.76 -8.49 8.13
C GLY A 165 5.95 -8.42 6.61
N ARG A 166 4.96 -8.90 5.84
CA ARG A 166 5.09 -9.02 4.37
C ARG A 166 5.56 -7.76 3.66
N ASN A 167 5.10 -6.59 4.11
CA ASN A 167 5.44 -5.29 3.50
C ASN A 167 6.89 -4.87 3.72
N SER A 168 7.60 -5.54 4.62
CA SER A 168 9.02 -5.31 4.94
C SER A 168 9.94 -6.38 4.33
N TRP A 169 9.40 -7.32 3.54
CA TRP A 169 10.23 -8.33 2.87
C TRP A 169 11.15 -7.69 1.82
N PRO A 170 12.46 -8.02 1.81
CA PRO A 170 13.40 -7.47 0.84
C PRO A 170 13.02 -7.80 -0.60
N LEU A 171 13.28 -6.87 -1.52
CA LEU A 171 12.98 -7.04 -2.95
C LEU A 171 13.59 -8.33 -3.52
N ALA A 172 14.85 -8.63 -3.19
CA ALA A 172 15.52 -9.85 -3.65
C ALA A 172 14.83 -11.12 -3.15
N ALA A 173 14.34 -11.14 -1.90
CA ALA A 173 13.65 -12.28 -1.32
C ALA A 173 12.29 -12.51 -1.99
N ILE A 174 11.49 -11.45 -2.17
CA ILE A 174 10.18 -11.60 -2.80
C ILE A 174 10.31 -12.01 -4.28
N ARG A 175 11.40 -11.66 -4.98
CA ARG A 175 11.63 -12.13 -6.35
C ARG A 175 11.99 -13.61 -6.44
N GLN A 176 12.77 -14.13 -5.50
CA GLN A 176 13.00 -15.59 -5.41
C GLN A 176 11.73 -16.36 -5.04
N MET A 177 10.90 -15.80 -4.14
CA MET A 177 9.58 -16.36 -3.84
C MET A 177 8.69 -16.35 -5.08
N ALA A 178 8.69 -15.26 -5.87
CA ALA A 178 7.95 -15.19 -7.13
C ALA A 178 8.36 -16.31 -8.10
N ASP A 179 9.66 -16.57 -8.25
CA ASP A 179 10.16 -17.68 -9.09
C ASP A 179 9.60 -19.03 -8.61
N THR A 180 9.57 -19.23 -7.29
CA THR A 180 9.03 -20.47 -6.70
C THR A 180 7.52 -20.59 -6.94
N PHE A 181 6.77 -19.50 -6.80
CA PHE A 181 5.34 -19.49 -7.15
C PHE A 181 5.12 -19.78 -8.64
N LEU A 182 5.86 -19.16 -9.54
CA LEU A 182 5.73 -19.35 -10.99
C LEU A 182 6.06 -20.79 -11.40
N ASN A 183 7.10 -21.38 -10.82
CA ASN A 183 7.45 -22.79 -11.04
C ASN A 183 6.37 -23.76 -10.52
N ALA A 184 5.67 -23.39 -9.45
CA ALA A 184 4.59 -24.19 -8.87
C ALA A 184 3.18 -23.76 -9.33
N ALA A 185 3.05 -23.08 -10.47
CA ALA A 185 1.78 -22.49 -10.93
C ALA A 185 0.66 -23.51 -11.19
N ASP A 186 0.98 -24.77 -11.46
CA ASP A 186 -0.01 -25.84 -11.60
C ASP A 186 -0.69 -26.21 -10.27
N GLY A 187 -0.05 -25.93 -9.13
CA GLY A 187 -0.62 -26.11 -7.79
C GLY A 187 -1.90 -25.32 -7.55
N ARG A 188 -2.16 -24.27 -8.34
CA ARG A 188 -3.42 -23.52 -8.34
C ARG A 188 -4.63 -24.40 -8.64
N LYS A 189 -4.46 -25.43 -9.47
CA LYS A 189 -5.54 -26.30 -9.96
C LYS A 189 -6.03 -27.32 -8.92
N LYS A 190 -5.48 -27.30 -7.70
CA LYS A 190 -5.88 -28.20 -6.61
C LYS A 190 -7.27 -27.87 -6.06
N SER A 191 -7.52 -26.59 -5.76
CA SER A 191 -8.81 -26.10 -5.28
C SER A 191 -8.91 -24.58 -5.43
N PRO A 192 -10.12 -23.99 -5.33
CA PRO A 192 -10.30 -22.54 -5.38
C PRO A 192 -9.40 -21.77 -4.40
N GLY A 193 -9.22 -22.29 -3.17
CA GLY A 193 -8.38 -21.67 -2.14
C GLY A 193 -6.89 -21.62 -2.50
N TYR A 194 -6.37 -22.64 -3.20
CA TYR A 194 -4.99 -22.62 -3.71
C TYR A 194 -4.82 -21.57 -4.81
N GLU A 195 -5.77 -21.47 -5.75
CA GLU A 195 -5.69 -20.47 -6.81
C GLU A 195 -5.76 -19.04 -6.24
N VAL A 196 -6.69 -18.76 -5.32
CA VAL A 196 -6.78 -17.47 -4.61
C VAL A 196 -5.48 -17.14 -3.88
N ARG A 197 -4.92 -18.10 -3.14
CA ARG A 197 -3.71 -17.87 -2.36
C ARG A 197 -2.50 -17.61 -3.26
N TRP A 198 -2.38 -18.37 -4.35
CA TRP A 198 -1.32 -18.18 -5.33
C TRP A 198 -1.42 -16.81 -5.98
N LEU A 199 -2.60 -16.40 -6.45
CA LEU A 199 -2.82 -15.08 -7.08
C LEU A 199 -2.46 -13.96 -6.09
N ASN A 200 -2.84 -14.08 -4.82
CA ASN A 200 -2.47 -13.10 -3.81
C ASN A 200 -0.97 -12.97 -3.59
N LEU A 201 -0.29 -14.07 -3.24
CA LEU A 201 1.11 -14.02 -2.82
C LEU A 201 2.07 -13.89 -4.02
N CYS A 202 1.81 -14.57 -5.13
CA CYS A 202 2.58 -14.41 -6.35
C CYS A 202 2.46 -12.95 -6.87
N GLY A 203 1.25 -12.39 -6.90
CA GLY A 203 1.04 -11.00 -7.29
C GLY A 203 1.72 -10.00 -6.36
N PHE A 204 1.70 -10.25 -5.05
CA PHE A 204 2.45 -9.48 -4.06
C PHE A 204 3.96 -9.50 -4.34
N CYS A 205 4.50 -10.67 -4.67
CA CYS A 205 5.93 -10.88 -4.90
C CYS A 205 6.41 -10.33 -6.24
N LEU A 206 5.53 -10.23 -7.23
CA LEU A 206 5.84 -9.77 -8.58
C LEU A 206 5.64 -8.27 -8.80
N ARG A 207 4.89 -7.56 -7.95
CA ARG A 207 4.64 -6.12 -8.14
C ARG A 207 5.95 -5.30 -8.20
N PRO A 208 5.99 -4.18 -8.94
CA PRO A 208 5.00 -3.69 -9.91
C PRO A 208 4.98 -4.46 -11.25
N GLY A 209 5.76 -5.55 -11.36
CA GLY A 209 6.04 -6.28 -12.58
C GLY A 209 7.36 -5.90 -13.25
N PHE A 210 8.13 -4.97 -12.67
CA PHE A 210 9.44 -4.54 -13.15
C PHE A 210 10.29 -4.02 -11.98
N GLY A 211 11.54 -3.63 -12.29
CA GLY A 211 12.45 -3.00 -11.33
C GLY A 211 13.43 -3.96 -10.66
N PHE A 212 13.41 -5.23 -11.03
CA PHE A 212 14.41 -6.22 -10.61
C PHE A 212 14.90 -7.06 -11.82
N PRO A 213 16.17 -7.49 -11.85
CA PRO A 213 16.69 -8.34 -12.92
C PRO A 213 15.86 -9.60 -13.16
N GLY A 214 15.52 -9.86 -14.42
CA GLY A 214 14.71 -11.02 -14.83
C GLY A 214 13.20 -10.83 -14.70
N ASP A 215 12.71 -9.65 -14.32
CA ASP A 215 11.27 -9.40 -14.22
C ASP A 215 10.54 -9.56 -15.56
N ASP A 216 11.16 -9.21 -16.69
CA ASP A 216 10.57 -9.43 -18.02
C ASP A 216 10.23 -10.91 -18.25
N PHE A 217 11.14 -11.81 -17.87
CA PHE A 217 10.92 -13.26 -17.96
C PHE A 217 9.83 -13.74 -16.99
N ARG A 218 9.81 -13.25 -15.75
CA ARG A 218 8.75 -13.57 -14.78
C ARG A 218 7.37 -13.14 -15.28
N ILE A 219 7.30 -11.96 -15.91
CA ILE A 219 6.06 -11.47 -16.51
C ILE A 219 5.64 -12.34 -17.70
N GLU A 220 6.56 -12.79 -18.55
CA GLU A 220 6.23 -13.75 -19.60
C GLU A 220 5.68 -15.07 -19.04
N GLN A 221 6.24 -15.59 -17.95
CA GLN A 221 5.71 -16.77 -17.26
C GLN A 221 4.31 -16.51 -16.69
N ALA A 222 4.10 -15.38 -16.01
CA ALA A 222 2.77 -14.98 -15.55
C ALA A 222 1.79 -14.85 -16.72
N ARG A 223 2.21 -14.35 -17.88
CA ARG A 223 1.36 -14.26 -19.09
C ARG A 223 0.96 -15.61 -19.65
N ARG A 224 1.72 -16.68 -19.45
CA ARG A 224 1.27 -18.05 -19.75
C ARG A 224 0.09 -18.44 -18.87
N VAL A 225 0.10 -18.05 -17.59
CA VAL A 225 -1.05 -18.20 -16.68
C VAL A 225 -2.26 -17.40 -17.19
N TYR A 226 -2.05 -16.17 -17.67
CA TYR A 226 -3.13 -15.38 -18.28
C TYR A 226 -3.82 -16.09 -19.44
N SER A 227 -3.01 -16.64 -20.36
CA SER A 227 -3.52 -17.35 -21.54
C SER A 227 -4.30 -18.61 -21.16
N GLY A 228 -3.92 -19.29 -20.08
CA GLY A 228 -4.66 -20.43 -19.53
C GLY A 228 -5.95 -20.06 -18.78
N GLY A 229 -6.12 -18.79 -18.40
CA GLY A 229 -7.29 -18.30 -17.68
C GLY A 229 -7.37 -18.74 -16.22
N LEU A 230 -8.52 -18.44 -15.61
CA LEU A 230 -8.87 -18.91 -14.27
C LEU A 230 -9.29 -20.36 -14.30
N THR A 231 -8.80 -21.14 -13.33
CA THR A 231 -9.22 -22.53 -13.14
C THR A 231 -10.61 -22.58 -12.53
N TYR A 232 -10.88 -21.72 -11.55
CA TYR A 232 -12.14 -21.66 -10.82
C TYR A 232 -12.86 -20.33 -11.05
N GLY A 233 -13.03 -19.94 -12.32
CA GLY A 233 -13.70 -18.69 -12.71
C GLY A 233 -15.17 -18.59 -12.29
N ASN A 234 -15.81 -19.69 -11.91
CA ASN A 234 -17.15 -19.64 -11.31
C ASN A 234 -17.17 -19.15 -9.85
N GLN A 235 -16.01 -19.00 -9.22
CA GLN A 235 -15.88 -18.49 -7.85
C GLN A 235 -15.57 -16.99 -7.87
N ALA A 236 -16.46 -16.19 -7.29
CA ALA A 236 -16.31 -14.73 -7.29
C ALA A 236 -14.98 -14.26 -6.69
N GLN A 237 -14.49 -14.93 -5.63
CA GLN A 237 -13.21 -14.58 -5.00
C GLN A 237 -12.02 -14.82 -5.95
N ASN A 238 -12.04 -15.91 -6.72
CA ASN A 238 -11.00 -16.19 -7.72
C ASN A 238 -10.97 -15.13 -8.82
N GLU A 239 -12.14 -14.67 -9.28
CA GLU A 239 -12.23 -13.57 -10.24
C GLU A 239 -11.73 -12.23 -9.64
N ILE A 240 -12.05 -11.95 -8.38
CA ILE A 240 -11.55 -10.76 -7.67
C ILE A 240 -10.02 -10.78 -7.60
N ASP A 241 -9.43 -11.88 -7.11
CA ASP A 241 -7.98 -12.01 -6.95
C ASP A 241 -7.24 -12.04 -8.29
N TRP A 242 -7.89 -12.51 -9.35
CA TRP A 242 -7.36 -12.43 -10.71
C TRP A 242 -7.12 -10.99 -11.13
N TRP A 243 -8.10 -10.12 -10.93
CA TRP A 243 -7.97 -8.71 -11.30
C TRP A 243 -6.99 -7.98 -10.38
N ILE A 244 -6.98 -8.28 -9.08
CA ILE A 244 -5.94 -7.76 -8.16
C ILE A 244 -4.54 -8.14 -8.66
N PHE A 245 -4.33 -9.40 -9.02
CA PHE A 245 -3.05 -9.89 -9.56
C PHE A 245 -2.64 -9.10 -10.80
N TRP A 246 -3.52 -8.96 -11.80
CA TRP A 246 -3.19 -8.24 -13.03
C TRP A 246 -3.03 -6.72 -12.85
N GLY A 247 -3.76 -6.13 -11.90
CA GLY A 247 -3.57 -4.73 -11.51
C GLY A 247 -2.21 -4.46 -10.87
N ARG A 248 -1.70 -5.40 -10.05
CA ARG A 248 -0.35 -5.31 -9.42
C ARG A 248 0.79 -5.45 -10.42
N LEU A 249 0.60 -6.25 -11.47
CA LEU A 249 1.62 -6.53 -12.50
C LEU A 249 1.58 -5.56 -13.68
N ALA A 250 0.61 -4.64 -13.72
CA ALA A 250 0.34 -3.77 -14.86
C ALA A 250 1.61 -3.04 -15.39
N GLY A 251 2.51 -2.65 -14.49
CA GLY A 251 3.77 -1.98 -14.82
C GLY A 251 4.73 -2.80 -15.68
N GLY A 252 4.75 -4.12 -15.49
CA GLY A 252 5.61 -5.04 -16.26
C GLY A 252 5.03 -5.42 -17.62
N LEU A 253 3.77 -5.08 -17.89
CA LEU A 253 3.09 -5.48 -19.12
C LEU A 253 3.36 -4.50 -20.25
N ASN A 254 3.58 -5.02 -21.46
CA ASN A 254 3.67 -4.20 -22.65
C ASN A 254 2.29 -3.69 -23.12
N ARG A 255 2.29 -2.75 -24.08
CA ARG A 255 1.07 -2.10 -24.60
C ARG A 255 0.01 -3.09 -25.09
N ASN A 256 0.43 -4.13 -25.82
CA ASN A 256 -0.51 -5.11 -26.38
C ASN A 256 -1.14 -5.96 -25.27
N GLN A 257 -0.35 -6.35 -24.28
CA GLN A 257 -0.83 -7.11 -23.12
C GLN A 257 -1.81 -6.31 -22.26
N GLN A 258 -1.55 -5.03 -22.01
CA GLN A 258 -2.49 -4.16 -21.29
C GLN A 258 -3.78 -3.94 -22.09
N THR A 259 -3.68 -3.78 -23.41
CA THR A 259 -4.84 -3.65 -24.30
C THR A 259 -5.71 -4.90 -24.27
N ASP A 260 -5.11 -6.09 -24.32
CA ASP A 260 -5.80 -7.38 -24.21
C ASP A 260 -6.51 -7.53 -22.84
N ILE A 261 -5.85 -7.16 -21.74
CA ILE A 261 -6.49 -7.12 -20.41
C ILE A 261 -7.70 -6.19 -20.40
N TYR A 262 -7.54 -4.97 -20.91
CA TYR A 262 -8.63 -4.01 -20.96
C TYR A 262 -9.81 -4.51 -21.80
N GLN A 263 -9.55 -5.13 -22.95
CA GLN A 263 -10.60 -5.64 -23.83
C GLN A 263 -11.51 -6.64 -23.10
N ARG A 264 -10.96 -7.51 -22.24
CA ARG A 264 -11.75 -8.49 -21.46
C ARG A 264 -12.69 -7.86 -20.44
N ILE A 265 -12.35 -6.69 -19.89
CA ILE A 265 -13.16 -6.01 -18.86
C ILE A 265 -13.99 -4.84 -19.40
N SER A 266 -13.66 -4.34 -20.60
CA SER A 266 -14.24 -3.13 -21.19
C SER A 266 -15.77 -3.16 -21.29
N ALA A 267 -16.37 -4.28 -21.71
CA ALA A 267 -17.83 -4.40 -21.84
C ALA A 267 -18.56 -4.34 -20.50
N SER A 268 -17.91 -4.76 -19.41
CA SER A 268 -18.44 -4.71 -18.06
C SER A 268 -18.34 -3.32 -17.45
N LEU A 269 -17.24 -2.60 -17.73
CA LEU A 269 -17.00 -1.25 -17.20
C LEU A 269 -17.76 -0.18 -17.99
N LEU A 270 -17.78 -0.31 -19.32
CA LEU A 270 -18.38 0.62 -20.26
C LEU A 270 -19.39 -0.14 -21.16
N PRO A 271 -20.53 -0.57 -20.61
CA PRO A 271 -21.53 -1.28 -21.40
C PRO A 271 -22.06 -0.38 -22.52
N ARG A 272 -21.99 -0.87 -23.77
CA ARG A 272 -22.49 -0.16 -24.96
C ARG A 272 -23.83 -0.75 -25.40
N GLY A 273 -24.79 0.12 -25.75
CA GLY A 273 -26.10 -0.26 -26.27
C GLY A 273 -27.18 -0.51 -25.19
N THR A 274 -28.32 -1.07 -25.60
CA THR A 274 -29.53 -1.28 -24.77
C THR A 274 -29.58 -2.64 -24.06
N LYS A 275 -28.55 -3.48 -24.22
CA LYS A 275 -28.49 -4.78 -23.52
C LYS A 275 -28.32 -4.52 -22.02
N LYS A 276 -29.19 -5.13 -21.21
CA LYS A 276 -29.11 -5.01 -19.75
C LYS A 276 -27.72 -5.45 -19.29
N PRO A 277 -26.99 -4.60 -18.53
CA PRO A 277 -25.68 -4.97 -18.03
C PRO A 277 -25.80 -6.22 -17.17
N GLN A 278 -24.89 -7.17 -17.38
CA GLN A 278 -24.83 -8.37 -16.56
C GLN A 278 -24.64 -7.97 -15.10
N ARG A 279 -25.37 -8.62 -14.19
CA ARG A 279 -25.22 -8.32 -12.75
C ARG A 279 -23.88 -8.85 -12.28
N ILE A 280 -22.96 -7.95 -11.98
CA ILE A 280 -21.60 -8.26 -11.50
C ILE A 280 -21.56 -8.02 -9.99
N ASN A 281 -20.81 -8.87 -9.28
CA ASN A 281 -20.54 -8.66 -7.85
C ASN A 281 -19.85 -7.30 -7.64
N ALA A 282 -20.24 -6.54 -6.62
CA ALA A 282 -19.72 -5.19 -6.39
C ALA A 282 -18.20 -5.15 -6.13
N SER A 283 -17.67 -6.11 -5.38
CA SER A 283 -16.23 -6.23 -5.12
C SER A 283 -15.45 -6.62 -6.36
N LEU A 284 -16.00 -7.52 -7.18
CA LEU A 284 -15.43 -7.86 -8.48
C LEU A 284 -15.38 -6.64 -9.41
N HIS A 285 -16.50 -5.94 -9.54
CA HIS A 285 -16.58 -4.74 -10.36
C HIS A 285 -15.59 -3.66 -9.89
N ARG A 286 -15.42 -3.51 -8.57
CA ARG A 286 -14.41 -2.63 -7.97
C ARG A 286 -13.00 -2.98 -8.45
N GLU A 287 -12.59 -4.25 -8.37
CA GLU A 287 -11.24 -4.66 -8.79
C GLU A 287 -11.03 -4.60 -10.31
N MET A 288 -12.09 -4.78 -11.12
CA MET A 288 -12.03 -4.54 -12.56
C MET A 288 -11.74 -3.06 -12.86
N TRP A 289 -12.42 -2.12 -12.19
CA TRP A 289 -12.13 -0.69 -12.29
C TRP A 289 -10.71 -0.35 -11.85
N ARG A 290 -10.26 -0.93 -10.74
CA ARG A 290 -8.90 -0.71 -10.22
C ARG A 290 -7.85 -1.21 -11.20
N THR A 291 -8.06 -2.40 -11.77
CA THR A 291 -7.19 -2.98 -12.79
C THR A 291 -7.11 -2.07 -14.01
N ALA A 292 -8.25 -1.67 -14.58
CA ALA A 292 -8.29 -0.78 -15.75
C ALA A 292 -7.55 0.54 -15.50
N SER A 293 -7.67 1.08 -14.28
CA SER A 293 -7.03 2.34 -13.87
C SER A 293 -5.53 2.21 -13.65
N SER A 294 -5.02 1.00 -13.41
CA SER A 294 -3.59 0.72 -13.32
C SER A 294 -2.91 0.58 -14.68
N LEU A 295 -3.65 0.42 -15.80
CA LEU A 295 -3.08 0.18 -17.14
C LEU A 295 -2.64 1.49 -17.82
N GLU A 296 -1.46 2.00 -17.46
CA GLU A 296 -1.00 3.31 -17.92
C GLU A 296 -0.64 3.37 -19.42
N LEU A 297 -0.37 2.23 -20.07
CA LEU A 297 -0.05 2.14 -21.50
C LEU A 297 -1.30 2.15 -22.41
N LEU A 298 -2.50 2.20 -21.84
CA LEU A 298 -3.71 2.43 -22.62
C LEU A 298 -3.68 3.81 -23.30
N PRO A 299 -4.26 3.94 -24.51
CA PRO A 299 -4.40 5.24 -25.17
C PRO A 299 -5.10 6.27 -24.29
N ALA A 300 -4.70 7.55 -24.41
CA ALA A 300 -5.30 8.65 -23.64
C ALA A 300 -6.82 8.76 -23.86
N GLY A 301 -7.32 8.45 -25.07
CA GLY A 301 -8.75 8.39 -25.37
C GLY A 301 -9.49 7.33 -24.53
N THR A 302 -8.93 6.12 -24.41
CA THR A 302 -9.49 5.05 -23.57
C THR A 302 -9.53 5.45 -22.09
N LYS A 303 -8.45 6.06 -21.59
CA LYS A 303 -8.40 6.57 -20.21
C LYS A 303 -9.40 7.71 -19.99
N THR A 304 -9.65 8.53 -21.02
CA THR A 304 -10.69 9.57 -21.01
C THR A 304 -12.08 8.95 -20.89
N GLU A 305 -12.41 7.92 -21.67
CA GLU A 305 -13.71 7.22 -21.58
C GLU A 305 -13.94 6.62 -20.18
N LEU A 306 -12.92 5.97 -19.61
CA LEU A 306 -12.98 5.41 -18.25
C LEU A 306 -13.19 6.49 -17.19
N GLY A 307 -12.44 7.59 -17.26
CA GLY A 307 -12.57 8.68 -16.30
C GLY A 307 -13.91 9.42 -16.40
N GLU A 308 -14.44 9.65 -17.61
CA GLU A 308 -15.77 10.26 -17.79
C GLU A 308 -16.88 9.39 -17.19
N ALA A 309 -16.80 8.06 -17.33
CA ALA A 309 -17.75 7.15 -16.71
C ALA A 309 -17.69 7.21 -15.17
N LEU A 310 -16.49 7.28 -14.59
CA LEU A 310 -16.32 7.45 -13.15
C LEU A 310 -16.82 8.82 -12.67
N ILE A 311 -16.52 9.90 -13.37
CA ILE A 311 -17.01 11.25 -13.04
C ILE A 311 -18.54 11.32 -13.11
N LYS A 312 -19.17 10.65 -14.08
CA LYS A 312 -20.62 10.54 -14.14
C LYS A 312 -21.20 9.88 -12.89
N ARG A 313 -20.58 8.80 -12.41
CA ARG A 313 -20.98 8.11 -11.17
C ARG A 313 -20.80 9.00 -9.94
N VAL A 314 -19.66 9.69 -9.86
CA VAL A 314 -19.37 10.66 -8.79
C VAL A 314 -20.42 11.77 -8.74
N LYS A 315 -20.77 12.37 -9.88
CA LYS A 315 -21.81 13.42 -9.97
C LYS A 315 -23.21 12.91 -9.59
N ALA A 316 -23.46 11.61 -9.77
CA ALA A 316 -24.70 10.96 -9.35
C ALA A 316 -24.70 10.53 -7.87
N GLY A 317 -23.61 10.76 -7.13
CA GLY A 317 -23.46 10.30 -5.74
C GLY A 317 -23.18 8.80 -5.59
N ASP A 318 -22.97 8.07 -6.69
CA ASP A 318 -22.64 6.64 -6.69
C ASP A 318 -21.12 6.43 -6.72
N TYR A 319 -20.44 6.77 -5.62
CA TYR A 319 -18.99 6.60 -5.52
C TYR A 319 -18.55 6.21 -4.12
N LYS A 320 -17.39 5.55 -4.05
CA LYS A 320 -16.64 5.26 -2.84
C LYS A 320 -15.19 5.71 -3.02
N GLU A 321 -14.37 5.48 -2.02
CA GLU A 321 -12.92 5.73 -2.09
C GLU A 321 -12.26 5.04 -3.30
N SER A 322 -12.77 3.88 -3.72
CA SER A 322 -12.21 3.15 -4.86
C SER A 322 -12.39 3.88 -6.19
N GLU A 323 -13.53 4.51 -6.45
CA GLU A 323 -13.74 5.32 -7.65
C GLU A 323 -12.82 6.54 -7.66
N LEU A 324 -12.61 7.18 -6.51
CA LEU A 324 -11.69 8.31 -6.37
C LEU A 324 -10.23 7.88 -6.56
N TRP A 325 -9.85 6.70 -6.05
CA TRP A 325 -8.56 6.10 -6.34
C TRP A 325 -8.38 5.79 -7.83
N CYS A 326 -9.41 5.29 -8.51
CA CYS A 326 -9.33 5.06 -9.96
C CYS A 326 -9.10 6.37 -10.73
N LEU A 327 -9.81 7.43 -10.33
CA LEU A 327 -9.62 8.77 -10.88
C LEU A 327 -8.23 9.34 -10.60
N SER A 328 -7.66 9.10 -9.41
CA SER A 328 -6.30 9.55 -9.08
C SER A 328 -5.26 8.92 -10.02
N ARG A 329 -5.43 7.65 -10.40
CA ARG A 329 -4.54 6.93 -11.32
C ARG A 329 -4.76 7.35 -12.77
N LEU A 330 -6.00 7.39 -13.25
CA LEU A 330 -6.32 7.74 -14.64
C LEU A 330 -5.95 9.18 -14.99
N ALA A 331 -6.11 10.09 -14.04
CA ALA A 331 -5.92 11.52 -14.24
C ALA A 331 -4.56 12.04 -13.73
N ALA A 332 -3.69 11.17 -13.22
CA ALA A 332 -2.37 11.52 -12.73
C ALA A 332 -1.59 12.33 -13.78
N ARG A 333 -0.96 13.44 -13.35
CA ARG A 333 -0.07 14.24 -14.22
C ARG A 333 1.29 13.58 -14.39
N GLN A 334 1.74 12.87 -13.36
CA GLN A 334 2.91 12.00 -13.38
C GLN A 334 2.46 10.55 -13.36
N LEU A 335 2.68 9.87 -14.49
CA LEU A 335 2.46 8.43 -14.63
C LEU A 335 3.56 7.68 -13.86
N PHE A 336 3.21 6.52 -13.31
CA PHE A 336 4.14 5.70 -12.52
C PHE A 336 5.17 4.99 -13.42
N TYR A 337 4.74 4.52 -14.58
CA TYR A 337 5.59 3.77 -15.52
C TYR A 337 5.25 4.04 -17.00
N GLY A 338 4.07 4.61 -17.29
CA GLY A 338 3.68 4.98 -18.64
C GLY A 338 4.44 6.21 -19.16
N PRO A 339 4.71 6.29 -20.48
CA PRO A 339 5.32 7.47 -21.06
C PRO A 339 4.38 8.68 -20.98
N ILE A 340 4.97 9.85 -20.82
CA ILE A 340 4.30 11.11 -20.52
C ILE A 340 3.19 11.46 -21.53
N ASN A 341 3.37 11.13 -22.80
CA ASN A 341 2.42 11.42 -23.88
C ASN A 341 1.10 10.63 -23.76
N LEU A 342 0.99 9.67 -22.84
CA LEU A 342 -0.24 8.97 -22.55
C LEU A 342 -1.05 9.61 -21.40
N ALA A 343 -0.54 10.65 -20.75
CA ALA A 343 -1.32 11.37 -19.73
C ALA A 343 -2.62 11.93 -20.35
N VAL A 344 -3.73 11.89 -19.59
CA VAL A 344 -5.00 12.47 -20.05
C VAL A 344 -4.83 13.99 -20.23
N PRO A 345 -5.37 14.61 -21.29
CA PRO A 345 -5.18 16.04 -21.56
C PRO A 345 -5.58 16.94 -20.37
N PRO A 346 -4.84 18.05 -20.12
CA PRO A 346 -5.12 18.96 -19.00
C PRO A 346 -6.53 19.53 -19.00
N ALA A 347 -7.10 19.83 -20.17
CA ALA A 347 -8.46 20.34 -20.31
C ALA A 347 -9.52 19.36 -19.77
N THR A 348 -9.34 18.06 -20.04
CA THR A 348 -10.21 17.00 -19.53
C THR A 348 -10.06 16.87 -18.01
N VAL A 349 -8.82 16.84 -17.50
CA VAL A 349 -8.56 16.67 -16.07
C VAL A 349 -8.98 17.89 -15.25
N THR A 350 -8.93 19.09 -15.84
CA THR A 350 -9.47 20.32 -15.23
C THR A 350 -10.95 20.15 -14.88
N ARG A 351 -11.77 19.71 -15.84
CA ARG A 351 -13.21 19.45 -15.62
C ARG A 351 -13.46 18.38 -14.56
N TRP A 352 -12.61 17.35 -14.52
CA TRP A 352 -12.73 16.27 -13.54
C TRP A 352 -12.38 16.76 -12.14
N ALA A 353 -11.28 17.50 -12.00
CA ALA A 353 -10.87 18.09 -10.72
C ALA A 353 -11.94 19.03 -10.16
N GLU A 354 -12.53 19.87 -11.01
CA GLU A 354 -13.66 20.75 -10.63
C GLU A 354 -14.85 19.97 -10.07
N ALA A 355 -15.18 18.82 -10.65
CA ALA A 355 -16.25 17.95 -10.14
C ALA A 355 -15.91 17.31 -8.78
N LEU A 356 -14.63 17.24 -8.41
CA LEU A 356 -14.16 16.64 -7.15
C LEU A 356 -13.93 17.67 -6.03
N LEU A 357 -13.88 18.98 -6.31
CA LEU A 357 -13.55 20.01 -5.31
C LEU A 357 -14.47 19.99 -4.08
N ASN A 358 -15.74 19.64 -4.25
CA ASN A 358 -16.72 19.60 -3.17
C ASN A 358 -16.76 18.26 -2.41
N ILE A 359 -15.91 17.29 -2.78
CA ILE A 359 -15.91 15.96 -2.17
C ILE A 359 -14.87 15.92 -1.03
N ALA A 360 -15.33 15.54 0.17
CA ALA A 360 -14.51 15.56 1.39
C ALA A 360 -13.35 14.56 1.37
N ILE A 361 -13.51 13.43 0.69
CA ILE A 361 -12.51 12.33 0.65
C ILE A 361 -11.68 12.32 -0.65
N ALA A 362 -11.70 13.40 -1.44
CA ALA A 362 -11.03 13.46 -2.75
C ALA A 362 -9.57 13.93 -2.71
N GLY A 363 -8.94 14.04 -1.53
CA GLY A 363 -7.61 14.63 -1.38
C GLY A 363 -6.52 13.96 -2.24
N ASP A 364 -6.44 12.63 -2.23
CA ASP A 364 -5.45 11.87 -3.03
C ASP A 364 -5.68 12.06 -4.54
N ALA A 365 -6.94 12.09 -4.98
CA ALA A 365 -7.28 12.30 -6.38
C ALA A 365 -6.92 13.70 -6.85
N LEU A 366 -7.28 14.72 -6.07
CA LEU A 366 -6.98 16.11 -6.37
C LEU A 366 -5.48 16.39 -6.37
N ALA A 367 -4.73 15.82 -5.42
CA ALA A 367 -3.27 15.91 -5.39
C ALA A 367 -2.62 15.31 -6.64
N ALA A 368 -3.03 14.10 -7.05
CA ALA A 368 -2.51 13.45 -8.25
C ALA A 368 -2.89 14.17 -9.56
N MET A 369 -4.12 14.70 -9.64
CA MET A 369 -4.63 15.47 -10.78
C MET A 369 -3.94 16.83 -10.96
N GLY A 370 -3.59 17.47 -9.84
CA GLY A 370 -2.97 18.80 -9.83
C GLY A 370 -1.46 18.81 -9.67
N ARG A 371 -0.83 17.61 -9.57
CA ARG A 371 0.61 17.44 -9.36
C ARG A 371 1.42 18.29 -10.34
N ARG A 372 2.31 19.10 -9.79
CA ARG A 372 3.28 19.91 -10.54
C ARG A 372 4.25 18.99 -11.25
N THR A 373 4.49 19.27 -12.53
CA THR A 373 5.38 18.43 -13.33
C THR A 373 6.49 19.18 -14.05
N GLU A 374 6.63 20.49 -13.78
CA GLU A 374 7.52 21.44 -14.49
C GLU A 374 7.33 21.45 -16.02
N ASP A 375 6.19 20.96 -16.51
CA ASP A 375 5.82 20.94 -17.93
C ASP A 375 4.45 21.61 -18.12
N PRO A 376 4.42 22.84 -18.67
CA PRO A 376 3.18 23.59 -18.89
C PRO A 376 2.17 22.88 -19.79
N THR A 377 2.61 21.92 -20.62
CA THR A 377 1.70 21.17 -21.51
C THR A 377 0.91 20.09 -20.78
N ARG A 378 1.29 19.75 -19.54
CA ARG A 378 0.67 18.72 -18.70
C ARG A 378 0.00 19.28 -17.48
N ASP A 379 0.61 20.31 -16.91
CA ASP A 379 0.11 20.97 -15.70
C ASP A 379 -1.26 21.58 -15.98
N LEU A 380 -2.12 21.56 -14.96
CA LEU A 380 -3.44 22.18 -15.05
C LEU A 380 -3.30 23.72 -15.09
N PRO A 381 -4.31 24.44 -15.61
CA PRO A 381 -4.34 25.90 -15.54
C PRO A 381 -4.14 26.41 -14.11
N ALA A 382 -3.41 27.52 -13.96
CA ALA A 382 -3.05 28.09 -12.65
C ALA A 382 -4.29 28.27 -11.74
N ALA A 383 -5.37 28.83 -12.25
CA ALA A 383 -6.62 29.02 -11.50
C ALA A 383 -7.19 27.70 -10.94
N THR A 384 -7.16 26.62 -11.72
CA THR A 384 -7.61 25.30 -11.27
C THR A 384 -6.67 24.75 -10.21
N ARG A 385 -5.35 24.88 -10.41
CA ARG A 385 -4.35 24.48 -9.41
C ARG A 385 -4.50 25.23 -8.09
N ASP A 386 -4.77 26.53 -8.13
CA ASP A 386 -5.00 27.34 -6.93
C ASP A 386 -6.26 26.89 -6.18
N ASN A 387 -7.33 26.53 -6.90
CA ASN A 387 -8.54 25.97 -6.29
C ASN A 387 -8.26 24.62 -5.61
N ILE A 388 -7.52 23.74 -6.28
CA ILE A 388 -7.12 22.45 -5.71
C ILE A 388 -6.25 22.67 -4.47
N LYS A 389 -5.23 23.54 -4.56
CA LYS A 389 -4.32 23.84 -3.45
C LYS A 389 -5.08 24.34 -2.22
N ARG A 390 -5.99 25.31 -2.40
CA ARG A 390 -6.87 25.80 -1.33
C ARG A 390 -7.72 24.70 -0.72
N LYS A 391 -8.28 23.80 -1.54
CA LYS A 391 -9.03 22.64 -1.06
C LYS A 391 -8.17 21.71 -0.22
N LEU A 392 -6.97 21.36 -0.71
CA LEU A 392 -6.05 20.45 -0.01
C LEU A 392 -5.56 21.02 1.31
N GLN A 393 -5.30 22.33 1.37
CA GLN A 393 -4.93 23.05 2.61
C GLN A 393 -6.01 22.95 3.70
N GLY A 394 -7.29 22.88 3.32
CA GLY A 394 -8.42 22.74 4.24
C GLY A 394 -8.74 21.30 4.64
N MET A 395 -7.97 20.30 4.18
CA MET A 395 -8.22 18.88 4.47
C MET A 395 -7.31 18.36 5.59
N ALA A 396 -7.76 17.32 6.31
CA ALA A 396 -6.88 16.57 7.19
C ALA A 396 -5.70 16.00 6.39
N HIS A 397 -4.49 16.00 6.98
CA HIS A 397 -3.25 15.60 6.30
C HIS A 397 -2.88 16.45 5.07
N ALA A 398 -3.19 17.75 5.08
CA ALA A 398 -2.88 18.71 4.02
C ALA A 398 -1.44 18.60 3.51
N ASP A 399 -0.44 18.56 4.39
CA ASP A 399 0.98 18.50 4.03
C ASP A 399 1.31 17.27 3.18
N ARG A 400 0.68 16.12 3.45
CA ARG A 400 0.83 14.90 2.65
C ARG A 400 0.31 15.11 1.22
N TYR A 401 -0.85 15.75 1.09
CA TYR A 401 -1.44 16.03 -0.22
C TYR A 401 -0.66 17.10 -0.98
N LEU A 402 -0.18 18.13 -0.28
CA LEU A 402 0.60 19.22 -0.85
C LEU A 402 1.97 18.74 -1.32
N ALA A 403 2.64 17.83 -0.60
CA ALA A 403 3.90 17.22 -1.06
C ALA A 403 3.71 16.50 -2.42
N VAL A 404 2.65 15.70 -2.55
CA VAL A 404 2.30 15.06 -3.83
C VAL A 404 1.93 16.08 -4.89
N PHE A 405 1.15 17.11 -4.53
CA PHE A 405 0.69 18.16 -5.44
C PHE A 405 1.82 19.07 -5.94
N GLU A 406 2.83 19.35 -5.14
CA GLU A 406 4.00 20.16 -5.53
C GLU A 406 5.08 19.31 -6.23
N GLY A 407 4.89 17.99 -6.31
CA GLY A 407 5.78 17.09 -7.02
C GLY A 407 7.02 16.69 -6.23
N GLU A 408 7.00 16.83 -4.89
CA GLU A 408 8.10 16.45 -4.02
C GLU A 408 8.40 14.95 -4.09
N ALA A 409 9.68 14.58 -3.92
CA ALA A 409 10.16 13.21 -4.07
C ALA A 409 9.45 12.27 -3.10
N GLU A 410 8.95 11.17 -3.67
CA GLU A 410 8.00 10.29 -3.02
C GLU A 410 8.71 9.11 -2.32
N ASP A 411 8.51 8.99 -1.00
CA ASP A 411 9.05 7.94 -0.12
C ASP A 411 8.51 6.53 -0.48
N ASP A 412 9.07 5.45 0.10
CA ASP A 412 8.72 4.03 -0.17
C ASP A 412 7.20 3.71 -0.01
N ARG A 413 6.44 4.60 0.66
CA ARG A 413 4.96 4.59 0.82
C ARG A 413 4.19 4.74 -0.50
N THR A 414 4.88 5.07 -1.59
CA THR A 414 4.28 5.32 -2.90
C THR A 414 3.76 4.04 -3.54
N LEU A 415 4.45 2.91 -3.35
CA LEU A 415 3.98 1.62 -3.86
C LEU A 415 2.70 1.17 -3.14
N GLY A 416 2.62 1.31 -1.82
CA GLY A 416 1.40 1.01 -1.04
C GLY A 416 0.18 1.79 -1.55
N ARG A 417 0.34 3.10 -1.79
CA ARG A 417 -0.72 3.96 -2.35
C ARG A 417 -1.07 3.60 -3.81
N ILE A 418 -0.07 3.32 -4.64
CA ILE A 418 -0.25 2.90 -6.04
C ILE A 418 -1.00 1.58 -6.15
N PHE A 419 -0.94 0.70 -5.15
CA PHE A 419 -1.69 -0.56 -5.13
C PHE A 419 -2.92 -0.53 -4.20
N GLY A 420 -3.07 0.50 -3.36
CA GLY A 420 -4.13 0.65 -2.35
C GLY A 420 -3.98 -0.29 -1.14
N GLU A 421 -2.76 -0.46 -0.63
CA GLU A 421 -2.38 -1.44 0.42
C GLU A 421 -1.91 -0.79 1.75
N ASP A 422 -2.21 0.49 2.02
CA ASP A 422 -1.73 1.20 3.24
C ASP A 422 -2.26 0.60 4.57
N LEU A 423 -1.41 0.62 5.61
CA LEU A 423 -1.67 0.00 6.92
C LEU A 423 -2.24 1.01 7.96
N PRO A 424 -3.16 0.58 8.86
CA PRO A 424 -3.67 1.37 9.98
C PRO A 424 -2.61 1.63 11.08
N SER A 425 -2.87 2.56 12.01
CA SER A 425 -1.97 2.85 13.16
C SER A 425 -1.88 1.68 14.14
N GLY A 426 -0.69 1.45 14.71
CA GLY A 426 -0.45 0.42 15.74
C GLY A 426 -0.78 0.83 17.17
N LEU A 427 -0.76 2.14 17.45
CA LEU A 427 -1.21 2.72 18.71
C LEU A 427 -2.42 3.62 18.45
N VAL A 428 -3.40 3.54 19.33
CA VAL A 428 -4.60 4.38 19.32
C VAL A 428 -4.89 4.87 20.74
N LEU A 429 -5.52 6.05 20.84
CA LEU A 429 -6.09 6.53 22.08
C LEU A 429 -7.57 6.17 22.08
N ALA A 430 -8.05 5.54 23.15
CA ALA A 430 -9.47 5.34 23.36
C ALA A 430 -10.16 6.71 23.49
N GLU A 431 -11.30 6.89 22.83
CA GLU A 431 -12.12 8.08 23.04
C GLU A 431 -12.55 8.12 24.50
N THR A 432 -12.07 9.12 25.24
CA THR A 432 -12.57 9.41 26.57
C THR A 432 -14.04 9.79 26.41
N THR A 433 -14.95 8.90 26.79
CA THR A 433 -16.33 9.29 27.05
C THR A 433 -16.26 10.24 28.24
N ALA A 434 -16.34 11.55 27.95
CA ALA A 434 -16.51 12.54 29.00
C ALA A 434 -17.80 12.21 29.77
N PRO A 435 -17.80 12.28 31.11
CA PRO A 435 -19.03 12.13 31.90
C PRO A 435 -20.06 13.22 31.60
#